data_AF-A0A535JY21-F1
#
_entry.id   AF-A0A535JY21-F1
#
_cell.length_a   1.000
_cell.length_b   1.000
_cell.length_c   1.000
_cell.angle_alpha   90.00
_cell.angle_beta   90.00
_cell.angle_gamma   90.00
#
_symmetry.space_group_name_H-M   'P 1'
#
loop_
_entity.id
_entity.type
_entity.pdbx_description
1 polymer ?
#
loop_
_entity_poly.entity_id
_entity_poly.type
_entity_poly.pdbx_seq_one_letter_code
_entity_poly.pdbx_strand_id
1 'polypeptide(L)'
;MNETCPVCGLLFEREIGYWTGAMVASYAIGIPVLALIFVAVWLVSQWDFLVVLLVADGLFFIAAPFVWRYSRIVWLHLDWVLDPVR
;
A
#
# COMPACT_ATOMS: atom_id res chain seq x y z
N MET A 1 -8.18 -8.79 11.03
CA MET A 1 -8.22 -9.48 9.73
C MET A 1 -8.71 -10.87 9.98
N ASN A 2 -9.51 -11.45 9.10
CA ASN A 2 -9.79 -12.88 9.21
C ASN A 2 -8.48 -13.65 8.97
N GLU A 3 -8.30 -14.76 9.68
CA GLU A 3 -7.18 -15.67 9.45
C GLU A 3 -7.37 -16.46 8.15
N THR A 4 -8.62 -16.81 7.86
CA THR A 4 -9.02 -17.55 6.66
C THR A 4 -10.11 -16.85 5.88
N CYS A 5 -10.15 -17.08 4.57
CA CYS A 5 -11.23 -16.60 3.71
C CYS A 5 -12.55 -17.34 4.04
N PRO A 6 -13.66 -16.64 4.34
CA PRO A 6 -14.93 -17.29 4.69
C PRO A 6 -15.60 -18.00 3.52
N VAL A 7 -15.18 -17.76 2.27
CA VAL A 7 -15.78 -18.33 1.06
C VAL A 7 -15.02 -19.58 0.58
N CYS A 8 -13.69 -19.52 0.55
CA CYS A 8 -12.85 -20.59 0.01
C CYS A 8 -11.94 -21.28 1.04
N GLY A 9 -11.91 -20.80 2.30
CA GLY A 9 -11.08 -21.38 3.36
C GLY A 9 -9.58 -21.08 3.26
N LEU A 10 -9.14 -20.26 2.30
CA LEU A 10 -7.73 -19.90 2.14
C LEU A 10 -7.16 -19.26 3.40
N LEU A 11 -6.07 -19.82 3.94
CA LEU A 11 -5.28 -19.22 5.01
C LEU A 11 -4.48 -18.03 4.46
N PHE A 12 -4.73 -16.82 4.96
CA PHE A 12 -4.08 -15.62 4.44
C PHE A 12 -2.60 -15.51 4.84
N GLU A 13 -2.23 -16.03 6.01
CA GLU A 13 -0.85 -16.06 6.48
C GLU A 13 -0.32 -17.50 6.35
N ARG A 14 0.20 -17.82 5.15
CA ARG A 14 0.69 -19.17 4.81
C ARG A 14 1.95 -19.56 5.58
N GLU A 15 2.79 -18.58 5.87
CA GLU A 15 4.09 -18.74 6.53
C GLU A 15 4.32 -17.61 7.53
N ILE A 16 5.20 -17.85 8.51
CA ILE A 16 5.56 -16.83 9.50
C ILE A 16 6.23 -15.67 8.77
N GLY A 17 5.65 -14.47 8.92
CA GLY A 17 6.19 -13.27 8.27
C GLY A 17 5.76 -13.08 6.83
N TYR A 18 4.74 -13.80 6.35
CA TYR A 18 4.19 -13.68 4.98
C TYR A 18 3.92 -12.22 4.55
N TRP A 19 3.49 -11.37 5.48
CA TRP A 19 3.18 -9.97 5.18
C TRP A 19 4.38 -9.05 4.98
N THR A 20 5.61 -9.56 5.13
CA THR A 20 6.83 -8.80 4.80
C THR A 20 6.89 -8.45 3.31
N GLY A 21 6.44 -9.34 2.42
CA GLY A 21 6.30 -9.01 1.00
C GLY A 21 5.28 -7.90 0.73
N ALA A 22 4.18 -7.87 1.49
CA ALA A 22 3.20 -6.79 1.41
C ALA A 22 3.76 -5.44 1.88
N MET A 23 4.76 -5.42 2.77
CA MET A 23 5.48 -4.18 3.10
C MET A 23 6.23 -3.63 1.88
N VAL A 24 6.88 -4.50 1.10
CA VAL A 24 7.56 -4.08 -0.14
C VAL A 24 6.56 -3.58 -1.18
N ALA A 25 5.43 -4.28 -1.35
CA ALA A 25 4.33 -3.84 -2.21
C ALA A 25 3.80 -2.45 -1.82
N SER A 26 3.84 -2.10 -0.53
CA SER A 26 3.41 -0.79 -0.06
C SER A 26 4.29 0.36 -0.53
N TYR A 27 5.58 0.14 -0.77
CA TYR A 27 6.42 1.17 -1.38
C TYR A 27 6.07 1.40 -2.85
N ALA A 28 5.81 0.31 -3.59
CA ALA A 28 5.43 0.39 -5.00
C ALA A 28 4.11 1.16 -5.22
N ILE A 29 3.19 1.13 -4.25
CA ILE A 29 1.93 1.86 -4.28
C ILE A 29 2.07 3.26 -3.64
N GLY A 30 2.70 3.32 -2.47
CA GLY A 30 2.79 4.54 -1.65
C GLY A 30 3.62 5.64 -2.28
N ILE A 31 4.77 5.31 -2.89
CA ILE A 31 5.65 6.31 -3.52
C ILE A 31 4.93 7.06 -4.64
N PRO A 32 4.29 6.40 -5.64
CA PRO A 32 3.51 7.10 -6.65
C PRO A 32 2.36 7.92 -6.07
N VAL A 33 1.65 7.41 -5.06
CA VAL A 33 0.54 8.13 -4.43
C VAL A 33 1.03 9.42 -3.75
N LEU A 34 2.10 9.34 -2.95
CA LEU A 34 2.68 10.51 -2.30
C LEU A 34 3.21 11.52 -3.34
N ALA A 35 3.89 11.04 -4.39
CA ALA A 35 4.39 11.90 -5.46
C ALA A 35 3.26 12.63 -6.20
N LEU A 36 2.14 11.94 -6.47
CA LEU A 36 0.95 12.54 -7.07
C LEU A 36 0.33 13.62 -6.17
N ILE A 37 0.20 13.35 -4.87
CA ILE A 37 -0.30 14.32 -3.88
C ILE A 37 0.63 15.54 -3.85
N PHE A 38 1.94 15.31 -3.78
CA PHE A 38 2.94 16.37 -3.76
C PHE A 38 2.86 17.27 -5.00
N VAL A 39 2.86 16.68 -6.19
CA VAL A 39 2.76 17.43 -7.45
C VAL A 39 1.45 18.21 -7.52
N ALA A 40 0.33 17.61 -7.08
CA ALA A 40 -0.96 18.29 -7.07
C ALA A 40 -0.96 19.51 -6.14
N VAL A 41 -0.41 19.37 -4.92
CA VAL A 41 -0.30 20.48 -3.97
C VAL A 41 0.64 21.56 -4.50
N TRP A 42 1.80 21.17 -5.04
CA TRP A 42 2.76 22.10 -5.63
C TRP A 42 2.13 22.94 -6.73
N LEU A 43 1.47 22.29 -7.69
CA LEU A 43 0.90 22.98 -8.85
C LEU A 43 -0.12 24.05 -8.44
N VAL A 44 -0.89 23.80 -7.39
CA VAL A 44 -1.91 24.72 -6.89
C VAL A 44 -1.32 25.83 -6.02
N SER A 45 -0.38 25.51 -5.13
CA SER A 45 0.07 26.45 -4.10
C SER A 45 1.32 27.26 -4.49
N GLN A 46 2.21 26.68 -5.32
CA GLN A 46 3.54 27.20 -5.65
C GLN A 46 4.36 27.60 -4.40
N TRP A 47 4.12 26.92 -3.28
CA TRP A 47 4.85 27.14 -2.03
C TRP A 47 6.29 26.60 -2.10
N ASP A 48 7.08 26.94 -1.09
CA ASP A 48 8.40 26.35 -0.90
C ASP A 48 8.33 24.82 -0.83
N PHE A 49 9.36 24.16 -1.37
CA PHE A 49 9.43 22.70 -1.48
C PHE A 49 9.20 22.00 -0.14
N LEU A 50 9.80 22.50 0.94
CA LEU A 50 9.68 21.87 2.26
C LEU A 50 8.25 21.97 2.80
N VAL A 51 7.58 23.09 2.56
CA VAL A 51 6.19 23.30 2.99
C VAL A 51 5.25 22.36 2.23
N VAL A 52 5.42 22.26 0.90
CA VAL A 52 4.64 21.32 0.08
C VAL A 52 4.86 19.88 0.53
N LEU A 53 6.11 19.51 0.83
CA LEU A 53 6.44 18.15 1.29
C LEU A 53 5.72 17.81 2.59
N LEU A 54 5.78 18.68 3.60
CA LEU A 54 5.13 18.46 4.90
C LEU A 54 3.61 18.36 4.76
N VAL A 55 3.00 19.20 3.90
CA VAL A 55 1.56 19.16 3.66
C VAL A 55 1.16 17.89 2.91
N ALA A 56 1.93 17.50 1.88
CA ALA A 56 1.68 16.28 1.11
C ALA A 56 1.80 15.02 1.98
N ASP A 57 2.80 14.96 2.87
CA ASP A 57 2.96 13.88 3.84
C ASP A 57 1.78 13.84 4.81
N GLY A 58 1.36 15.00 5.32
CA GLY A 58 0.15 15.15 6.14
C GLY A 58 -1.12 14.60 5.46
N LEU A 59 -1.30 14.91 4.17
CA LEU A 59 -2.42 14.38 3.37
C LEU A 59 -2.28 12.89 3.08
N PHE A 60 -1.06 12.39 2.90
CA PHE A 60 -0.80 10.98 2.66
C PHE A 60 -1.25 10.09 3.82
N PHE A 61 -1.27 10.57 5.06
CA PHE A 61 -1.83 9.81 6.20
C PHE A 61 -3.30 9.41 6.01
N ILE A 62 -4.07 10.18 5.24
CA ILE A 62 -5.45 9.83 4.89
C ILE A 62 -5.47 8.66 3.89
N ALA A 63 -4.49 8.60 2.98
CA ALA A 63 -4.32 7.54 2.01
C ALA A 63 -3.63 6.28 2.57
N ALA A 64 -2.83 6.41 3.63
CA ALA A 64 -2.08 5.34 4.27
C ALA A 64 -2.88 4.07 4.60
N PRO A 65 -4.10 4.11 5.20
CA PRO A 65 -4.88 2.91 5.45
C PRO A 65 -5.30 2.19 4.15
N PHE A 66 -5.53 2.93 3.06
CA PHE A 66 -5.83 2.35 1.76
C PHE A 66 -4.60 1.68 1.16
N VAL A 67 -3.44 2.36 1.18
CA VAL A 67 -2.18 1.79 0.71
C VAL A 67 -1.89 0.49 1.45
N TRP A 68 -1.98 0.47 2.78
CA TRP A 68 -1.78 -0.74 3.58
C TRP A 68 -2.73 -1.89 3.20
N ARG A 69 -4.02 -1.61 2.98
CA ARG A 69 -5.00 -2.62 2.58
C ARG A 69 -4.71 -3.17 1.18
N TYR A 70 -4.47 -2.30 0.20
CA TYR A 70 -4.24 -2.72 -1.17
C TYR A 70 -2.89 -3.40 -1.37
N SER A 71 -1.87 -3.04 -0.59
CA SER A 71 -0.56 -3.70 -0.64
C SER A 71 -0.66 -5.19 -0.30
N ARG A 72 -1.50 -5.54 0.68
CA ARG A 72 -1.78 -6.93 1.06
C ARG A 72 -2.56 -7.69 -0.01
N ILE A 73 -3.52 -7.03 -0.68
CA ILE A 73 -4.27 -7.61 -1.79
C ILE A 73 -3.33 -7.89 -2.98
N VAL A 74 -2.49 -6.91 -3.34
CA VAL A 74 -1.52 -7.06 -4.43
C VAL A 74 -0.53 -8.18 -4.11
N TRP A 75 -0.02 -8.24 -2.88
CA TRP A 75 0.87 -9.33 -2.45
C TRP A 75 0.20 -10.70 -2.54
N LEU A 76 -1.02 -10.86 -2.03
CA LEU A 76 -1.78 -12.11 -2.14
C LEU A 76 -1.95 -12.58 -3.59
N HIS A 77 -2.28 -11.66 -4.50
CA HIS A 77 -2.42 -12.00 -5.92
C HIS A 77 -1.08 -12.37 -6.57
N LEU A 78 -0.01 -11.63 -6.23
CA LEU A 78 1.32 -11.90 -6.74
C LEU A 78 1.82 -13.27 -6.25
N ASP A 79 1.66 -13.56 -4.95
CA ASP A 79 2.00 -14.85 -4.35
C ASP A 79 1.23 -16.00 -5.01
N TRP A 80 -0.07 -15.85 -5.23
CA TRP A 80 -0.88 -16.90 -5.88
C TRP A 80 -0.48 -17.16 -7.33
N VAL A 81 0.02 -16.15 -8.05
CA VAL A 81 0.54 -16.32 -9.42
C VAL A 81 1.89 -17.04 -9.41
N LEU A 82 2.75 -16.77 -8.43
CA LEU A 82 4.08 -17.37 -8.33
C LEU A 82 4.05 -18.79 -7.76
N ASP A 83 3.28 -19.01 -6.71
CA ASP A 83 3.12 -20.29 -6.03
C ASP A 83 1.63 -20.55 -5.67
N PRO A 84 0.84 -21.02 -6.66
CA PRO A 84 -0.57 -21.30 -6.45
C PRO A 84 -0.75 -22.49 -5.49
N VAL A 85 -1.58 -22.28 -4.47
CA VAL A 85 -2.04 -23.36 -3.59
C VAL A 85 -2.92 -24.32 -4.41
N ARG A 86 -2.46 -25.57 -4.57
CA ARG A 86 -3.22 -26.65 -5.21
C ARG A 86 -4.38 -27.13 -4.36
#